data_AF-X1MGT2-F1
#
_entry.id   AF-X1MGT2-F1
#
_cell.length_a   1.000
_cell.length_b   1.000
_cell.length_c   1.000
_cell.angle_alpha   90.00
_cell.angle_beta   90.00
_cell.angle_gamma   90.00
#
_symmetry.space_group_name_H-M   'P 1'
#
loop_
_entity.id
_entity.type
_entity.pdbx_description
1 polymer ?
#
loop_
_entity_poly.entity_id
_entity_poly.type
_entity_poly.pdbx_seq_one_letter_code
_entity_poly.pdbx_strand_id
1 'polypeptide(L)'
;AWSPDGERLAVIYKGDIWIASAEGGTPVQITKTPEHEIWLVWSPDGEMIAYMNRGGEEQILHVISVSGGEAAKILDTSAGRGDRYAWSPDSKEIAVISEGVLSAFPIAGGKARQILDLKHQGFWNGYAWGLSWHPDGKYLAFVSANISQQERGDYEGIFMVPAEGGKFTVLVADDPGEKYTLYWSPDGKWLSYNSDRFVKTRPEGAIWEADVSEFLKKSSD
;
A
#
# COMPACT_ATOMS: atom_id res chain seq x y z
N ALA A 1 -14.81 0.21 -2.22
CA ALA A 1 -13.97 -0.95 -1.88
C ALA A 1 -14.79 -1.93 -1.07
N TRP A 2 -14.73 -3.22 -1.39
CA TRP A 2 -15.31 -4.28 -0.57
C TRP A 2 -14.52 -4.43 0.73
N SER A 3 -15.21 -4.76 1.83
CA SER A 3 -14.57 -5.22 3.06
C SER A 3 -13.88 -6.57 2.83
N PRO A 4 -12.89 -6.94 3.65
CA PRO A 4 -12.15 -8.20 3.49
C PRO A 4 -13.03 -9.46 3.53
N ASP A 5 -14.09 -9.43 4.34
CA ASP A 5 -15.10 -10.48 4.46
C ASP A 5 -16.10 -10.53 3.29
N GLY A 6 -16.13 -9.50 2.43
CA GLY A 6 -17.09 -9.35 1.33
C GLY A 6 -18.51 -8.96 1.76
N GLU A 7 -18.77 -8.72 3.04
CA GLU A 7 -20.10 -8.44 3.58
C GLU A 7 -20.51 -6.97 3.46
N ARG A 8 -19.55 -6.07 3.22
CA ARG A 8 -19.78 -4.62 3.18
C ARG A 8 -19.07 -3.96 2.01
N LEU A 9 -19.66 -2.87 1.52
CA LEU A 9 -19.10 -2.01 0.50
C LEU A 9 -18.93 -0.59 1.05
N ALA A 10 -17.68 -0.13 1.15
CA ALA A 10 -17.37 1.28 1.40
C ALA A 10 -17.34 2.06 0.07
N VAL A 11 -18.03 3.19 0.01
CA VAL A 11 -18.10 4.09 -1.14
C VAL A 11 -17.87 5.52 -0.71
N ILE A 12 -17.27 6.33 -1.59
CA ILE A 12 -17.23 7.77 -1.41
C ILE A 12 -18.44 8.36 -2.15
N TYR A 13 -19.31 9.05 -1.42
CA TYR A 13 -20.48 9.71 -1.97
C TYR A 13 -20.61 11.12 -1.38
N LYS A 14 -20.67 12.11 -2.28
CA LYS A 14 -20.69 13.55 -1.94
C LYS A 14 -19.51 14.03 -1.08
N GLY A 15 -18.36 13.37 -1.21
CA GLY A 15 -17.15 13.70 -0.45
C GLY A 15 -16.96 12.81 0.78
N ASP A 16 -18.03 12.24 1.33
CA ASP A 16 -17.96 11.41 2.54
C ASP A 16 -17.84 9.91 2.26
N ILE A 17 -17.35 9.16 3.23
CA ILE A 17 -17.33 7.70 3.27
C ILE A 17 -18.68 7.18 3.77
N TRP A 18 -19.26 6.28 3.00
CA TRP A 18 -20.49 5.55 3.33
C TRP A 18 -20.23 4.06 3.26
N ILE A 19 -20.87 3.29 4.15
CA ILE A 19 -20.81 1.83 4.16
C ILE A 19 -22.20 1.26 3.91
N ALA A 20 -22.32 0.37 2.95
CA ALA A 20 -23.52 -0.41 2.66
C ALA A 20 -23.28 -1.90 2.91
N SER A 21 -24.33 -2.64 3.30
CA SER A 21 -24.29 -4.11 3.34
C SER A 21 -24.33 -4.69 1.93
N ALA A 22 -23.63 -5.80 1.72
CA ALA A 22 -23.68 -6.61 0.49
C ALA A 22 -25.10 -7.11 0.18
N GLU A 23 -25.89 -7.37 1.23
CA GLU A 23 -27.28 -7.84 1.13
C GLU A 23 -28.26 -6.70 0.80
N GLY A 24 -27.78 -5.45 0.74
CA GLY A 24 -28.58 -4.26 0.55
C GLY A 24 -29.06 -3.63 1.87
N GLY A 25 -29.95 -2.65 1.76
CA GLY A 25 -30.42 -1.83 2.88
C GLY A 25 -29.91 -0.39 2.82
N THR A 26 -30.11 0.35 3.92
CA THR A 26 -29.75 1.77 4.00
C THR A 26 -28.26 1.92 4.30
N PRO A 27 -27.48 2.61 3.45
CA PRO A 27 -26.08 2.90 3.74
C PRO A 27 -25.92 3.81 4.95
N VAL A 28 -24.86 3.58 5.73
CA VAL A 28 -24.50 4.39 6.90
C VAL A 28 -23.36 5.33 6.54
N GLN A 29 -23.53 6.61 6.84
CA GLN A 29 -22.47 7.62 6.68
C GLN A 29 -21.46 7.51 7.82
N ILE A 30 -20.18 7.38 7.49
CA ILE A 30 -19.09 7.18 8.45
C ILE A 30 -18.34 8.48 8.73
N THR A 31 -18.00 9.24 7.69
CA THR A 31 -17.37 10.56 7.81
C THR A 31 -18.39 11.67 7.57
N LYS A 32 -18.14 12.83 8.19
CA LYS A 32 -18.93 14.06 8.06
C LYS A 32 -17.98 15.25 8.12
N THR A 33 -17.13 15.37 7.10
CA THR A 33 -16.08 16.40 7.08
C THR A 33 -16.39 17.47 6.03
N PRO A 34 -15.82 18.68 6.14
CA PRO A 34 -15.92 19.68 5.09
C PRO A 34 -15.00 19.38 3.89
N GLU A 35 -13.99 18.51 4.04
CA GLU A 35 -13.11 18.06 2.98
C GLU A 35 -13.71 16.93 2.13
N HIS A 36 -13.00 16.50 1.08
CA HIS A 36 -13.37 15.31 0.29
C HIS A 36 -12.48 14.12 0.65
N GLU A 37 -13.05 13.02 1.11
CA GLU A 37 -12.33 11.77 1.27
C GLU A 37 -12.01 11.10 -0.07
N ILE A 38 -10.80 10.54 -0.15
CA ILE A 38 -10.26 9.84 -1.32
C ILE A 38 -9.42 8.62 -0.89
N TRP A 39 -9.25 7.69 -1.83
CA TRP A 39 -8.35 6.53 -1.72
C TRP A 39 -8.58 5.63 -0.50
N LEU A 40 -9.82 5.43 -0.07
CA LEU A 40 -10.08 4.58 1.10
C LEU A 40 -9.57 3.14 0.93
N VAL A 41 -9.05 2.56 2.01
CA VAL A 41 -8.58 1.18 2.12
C VAL A 41 -9.02 0.59 3.45
N TRP A 42 -9.66 -0.58 3.43
CA TRP A 42 -10.07 -1.31 4.62
C TRP A 42 -8.87 -1.90 5.36
N SER A 43 -8.93 -1.94 6.69
CA SER A 43 -8.05 -2.79 7.49
C SER A 43 -8.34 -4.27 7.20
N PRO A 44 -7.36 -5.18 7.34
CA PRO A 44 -7.54 -6.61 7.09
C PRO A 44 -8.61 -7.30 7.93
N ASP A 45 -8.88 -6.81 9.14
CA ASP A 45 -9.98 -7.27 9.99
C ASP A 45 -11.35 -6.69 9.63
N GLY A 46 -11.41 -5.69 8.73
CA GLY A 46 -12.65 -5.01 8.35
C GLY A 46 -13.24 -4.10 9.43
N GLU A 47 -12.49 -3.75 10.48
CA GLU A 47 -12.99 -2.88 11.56
C GLU A 47 -12.68 -1.39 11.34
N MET A 48 -11.71 -1.07 10.48
CA MET A 48 -11.21 0.27 10.26
C MET A 48 -11.10 0.59 8.77
N ILE A 49 -11.13 1.89 8.46
CA ILE A 49 -10.87 2.42 7.12
C ILE A 49 -9.77 3.47 7.21
N ALA A 50 -8.69 3.27 6.47
CA ALA A 50 -7.70 4.30 6.18
C ALA A 50 -8.13 5.10 4.97
N TYR A 51 -7.98 6.42 5.01
CA TYR A 51 -8.36 7.29 3.89
C TYR A 51 -7.54 8.59 3.92
N MET A 52 -7.51 9.27 2.78
CA MET A 52 -6.89 10.58 2.64
C MET A 52 -7.98 11.63 2.47
N ASN A 53 -7.80 12.83 3.03
CA ASN A 53 -8.65 13.97 2.71
C ASN A 53 -8.01 14.85 1.62
N ARG A 54 -8.86 15.42 0.77
CA ARG A 54 -8.50 16.36 -0.29
C ARG A 54 -9.32 17.64 -0.08
N GLY A 55 -8.65 18.73 0.26
CA GLY A 55 -9.33 20.01 0.52
C GLY A 55 -8.48 21.08 1.19
N GLY A 56 -7.44 20.68 1.95
CA GLY A 56 -6.45 21.58 2.55
C GLY A 56 -5.18 21.77 1.71
N GLU A 57 -4.23 22.56 2.22
CA GLU A 57 -2.90 22.76 1.61
C GLU A 57 -2.06 21.46 1.60
N GLU A 58 -2.32 20.58 2.58
CA GLU A 58 -1.69 19.27 2.72
C GLU A 58 -2.75 18.16 2.63
N GLN A 59 -2.36 16.98 2.13
CA GLN A 59 -3.20 15.78 2.24
C GLN A 59 -2.90 15.10 3.57
N ILE A 60 -3.91 14.61 4.26
CA ILE A 60 -3.74 14.01 5.58
C ILE A 60 -4.28 12.59 5.57
N LEU A 61 -3.45 11.65 6.00
CA LEU A 61 -3.84 10.26 6.18
C LEU A 61 -4.56 10.12 7.52
N HIS A 62 -5.78 9.60 7.45
CA HIS A 62 -6.65 9.34 8.58
C HIS A 62 -7.04 7.88 8.67
N VAL A 63 -7.43 7.46 9.86
CA VAL A 63 -8.04 6.17 10.13
C VAL A 63 -9.31 6.38 10.94
N ILE A 64 -10.40 5.75 10.52
CA ILE A 64 -11.69 5.80 11.22
C ILE A 64 -12.25 4.41 11.42
N SER A 65 -12.95 4.20 12.55
CA SER A 65 -13.72 3.00 12.80
C SER A 65 -14.93 2.92 11.87
N VAL A 66 -15.25 1.70 11.44
CA VAL A 66 -16.45 1.41 10.65
C VAL A 66 -17.74 1.62 11.44
N SER A 67 -17.64 1.71 12.78
CA SER A 67 -18.74 2.16 13.65
C SER A 67 -18.92 3.68 13.65
N GLY A 68 -18.07 4.42 12.93
CA GLY A 68 -17.97 5.89 13.00
C GLY A 68 -17.20 6.36 14.24
N GLY A 69 -17.24 7.67 14.47
CA GLY A 69 -16.53 8.33 15.57
C GLY A 69 -15.58 9.42 15.06
N GLU A 70 -14.64 9.82 15.92
CA GLU A 70 -13.58 10.74 15.52
C GLU A 70 -12.47 9.98 14.79
N ALA A 71 -12.05 10.49 13.63
CA ALA A 71 -10.96 9.91 12.87
C ALA A 71 -9.61 10.20 13.54
N ALA A 72 -8.79 9.18 13.71
CA ALA A 72 -7.40 9.35 14.14
C ALA A 72 -6.57 9.87 12.97
N LYS A 73 -5.90 11.02 13.18
CA LYS A 73 -4.89 11.54 12.25
C LYS A 73 -3.60 10.73 12.39
N ILE A 74 -3.10 10.20 11.28
CA ILE A 74 -1.88 9.39 11.23
C ILE A 74 -0.68 10.23 10.81
N LEU A 75 -0.79 10.96 9.71
CA LEU A 75 0.33 11.70 9.12
C LEU A 75 -0.16 12.83 8.21
N ASP A 76 0.44 14.01 8.37
CA ASP A 76 0.44 15.06 7.34
C ASP A 76 1.40 14.65 6.22
N THR A 77 0.90 14.47 5.00
CA THR A 77 1.71 13.92 3.92
C THR A 77 1.36 14.50 2.56
N SER A 78 2.37 14.72 1.74
CA SER A 78 2.21 15.00 0.31
C SER A 78 2.21 13.71 -0.54
N ALA A 79 1.93 12.54 0.07
CA ALA A 79 2.01 11.23 -0.58
C ALA A 79 1.34 11.21 -1.96
N GLY A 80 0.26 11.96 -2.16
CA GLY A 80 -0.20 12.34 -3.50
C GLY A 80 -0.84 11.20 -4.30
N ARG A 81 -0.88 9.97 -3.77
CA ARG A 81 -1.51 8.77 -4.34
C ARG A 81 -1.92 7.76 -3.26
N GLY A 82 -2.97 6.99 -3.53
CA GLY A 82 -3.52 5.95 -2.64
C GLY A 82 -2.72 4.65 -2.56
N ASP A 83 -1.68 4.50 -3.39
CA ASP A 83 -0.79 3.33 -3.46
C ASP A 83 0.50 3.51 -2.64
N ARG A 84 0.54 4.54 -1.78
CA ARG A 84 1.68 4.85 -0.91
C ARG A 84 1.48 4.53 0.55
N TYR A 85 0.35 3.91 0.89
CA TYR A 85 0.14 3.36 2.23
C TYR A 85 -0.53 2.01 2.16
N ALA A 86 -0.27 1.18 3.18
CA ALA A 86 -0.82 -0.16 3.29
C ALA A 86 -0.94 -0.58 4.75
N TRP A 87 -2.04 -1.25 5.07
CA TRP A 87 -2.27 -1.86 6.38
C TRP A 87 -1.34 -3.04 6.63
N SER A 88 -0.81 -3.16 7.85
CA SER A 88 -0.20 -4.40 8.31
C SER A 88 -1.25 -5.53 8.34
N PRO A 89 -0.87 -6.79 8.09
CA PRO A 89 -1.82 -7.91 8.04
C PRO A 89 -2.59 -8.16 9.35
N ASP A 90 -2.06 -7.66 10.48
CA ASP A 90 -2.67 -7.74 11.80
C ASP A 90 -3.49 -6.51 12.19
N SER A 91 -3.71 -5.58 11.24
CA SER A 91 -4.45 -4.32 11.41
C SER A 91 -3.90 -3.34 12.44
N LYS A 92 -2.68 -3.52 12.96
CA LYS A 92 -2.14 -2.66 14.03
C LYS A 92 -1.31 -1.48 13.54
N GLU A 93 -0.83 -1.53 12.31
CA GLU A 93 0.02 -0.50 11.74
C GLU A 93 -0.43 -0.12 10.33
N ILE A 94 -0.12 1.10 9.92
CA ILE A 94 -0.13 1.50 8.51
C ILE A 94 1.29 1.87 8.11
N ALA A 95 1.80 1.22 7.08
CA ALA A 95 3.02 1.65 6.42
C ALA A 95 2.71 2.78 5.44
N VAL A 96 3.58 3.79 5.37
CA VAL A 96 3.43 4.97 4.52
C VAL A 96 4.77 5.32 3.89
N ILE A 97 4.76 5.63 2.60
CA ILE A 97 5.87 6.27 1.88
C ILE A 97 5.58 7.76 1.82
N SER A 98 6.39 8.56 2.50
CA SER A 98 6.29 10.02 2.50
C SER A 98 7.69 10.62 2.45
N GLU A 99 7.89 11.63 1.61
CA GLU A 99 9.15 12.38 1.50
C GLU A 99 10.41 11.53 1.30
N GLY A 100 10.28 10.38 0.64
CA GLY A 100 11.38 9.45 0.40
C GLY A 100 11.74 8.55 1.58
N VAL A 101 10.84 8.42 2.56
CA VAL A 101 10.99 7.53 3.71
C VAL A 101 9.79 6.59 3.80
N LEU A 102 10.06 5.29 3.92
CA LEU A 102 9.08 4.28 4.27
C LEU A 102 9.06 4.10 5.80
N SER A 103 7.90 4.32 6.42
CA SER A 103 7.70 4.18 7.87
C SER A 103 6.41 3.45 8.19
N ALA A 104 6.34 2.75 9.32
CA ALA A 104 5.13 2.17 9.89
C ALA A 104 4.61 3.00 11.07
N PHE A 105 3.31 3.26 11.09
CA PHE A 105 2.61 4.05 12.10
C PHE A 105 1.67 3.16 12.90
N PRO A 106 1.85 3.02 14.22
CA PRO A 106 0.91 2.29 15.08
C PRO A 106 -0.45 2.98 15.15
N ILE A 107 -1.53 2.24 14.93
CA ILE A 107 -2.91 2.76 14.99
C ILE A 107 -3.33 3.15 16.40
N ALA A 108 -2.78 2.46 17.42
CA ALA A 108 -2.97 2.83 18.82
C ALA A 108 -2.29 4.16 19.20
N GLY A 109 -1.58 4.80 18.25
CA GLY A 109 -0.74 5.96 18.47
C GLY A 109 0.65 5.58 18.97
N GLY A 110 1.55 6.56 18.96
CA GLY A 110 2.96 6.37 19.34
C GLY A 110 3.92 6.84 18.27
N LYS A 111 5.20 6.52 18.46
CA LYS A 111 6.26 6.93 17.52
C LYS A 111 6.23 6.02 16.29
N ALA A 112 6.23 6.63 15.11
CA ALA A 112 6.41 5.90 13.85
C ALA A 112 7.79 5.21 13.81
N ARG A 113 7.80 4.01 13.24
CA ARG A 113 8.99 3.19 13.05
C ARG A 113 9.47 3.35 11.62
N GLN A 114 10.63 3.98 11.43
CA GLN A 114 11.25 4.09 10.12
C GLN A 114 11.76 2.72 9.66
N ILE A 115 11.36 2.30 8.47
CA ILE A 115 11.73 1.00 7.87
C ILE A 115 12.89 1.18 6.89
N LEU A 116 12.77 2.16 5.99
CA LEU A 116 13.76 2.37 4.93
C LEU A 116 13.81 3.85 4.51
N ASP A 117 15.02 4.40 4.44
CA ASP A 117 15.29 5.72 3.89
C ASP A 117 15.56 5.60 2.39
N LEU A 118 14.51 5.66 1.57
CA LEU A 118 14.61 5.44 0.12
C LEU A 118 15.55 6.46 -0.52
N LYS A 119 15.49 7.72 -0.07
CA LYS A 119 16.29 8.83 -0.60
C LYS A 119 17.79 8.58 -0.44
N HIS A 120 18.24 8.04 0.69
CA HIS A 120 19.65 7.76 0.96
C HIS A 120 20.10 6.35 0.57
N GLN A 121 19.16 5.48 0.14
CA GLN A 121 19.43 4.10 -0.28
C GLN A 121 19.57 3.96 -1.82
N GLY A 122 19.63 5.07 -2.55
CA GLY A 122 19.86 5.08 -4.00
C GLY A 122 18.61 4.90 -4.84
N PHE A 123 17.41 5.08 -4.27
CA PHE A 123 16.18 5.14 -5.04
C PHE A 123 16.00 6.54 -5.64
N TRP A 124 15.49 6.61 -6.87
CA TRP A 124 15.34 7.86 -7.62
C TRP A 124 14.51 8.90 -6.85
N ASN A 125 15.17 9.92 -6.28
CA ASN A 125 14.57 10.93 -5.40
C ASN A 125 13.74 10.35 -4.23
N GLY A 126 13.99 9.11 -3.83
CA GLY A 126 13.16 8.38 -2.86
C GLY A 126 11.73 8.09 -3.34
N TYR A 127 11.46 8.19 -4.64
CA TYR A 127 10.14 7.98 -5.21
C TYR A 127 9.80 6.50 -5.26
N ALA A 128 8.77 6.10 -4.52
CA ALA A 128 8.25 4.74 -4.49
C ALA A 128 6.72 4.75 -4.39
N TRP A 129 6.08 3.66 -4.80
CA TRP A 129 4.62 3.46 -4.79
C TRP A 129 4.29 1.96 -4.83
N GLY A 130 3.00 1.62 -4.96
CA GLY A 130 2.55 0.23 -4.95
C GLY A 130 2.88 -0.50 -3.65
N LEU A 131 2.87 0.21 -2.52
CA LEU A 131 3.25 -0.34 -1.22
C LEU A 131 2.30 -1.46 -0.81
N SER A 132 2.84 -2.60 -0.37
CA SER A 132 2.03 -3.75 0.05
C SER A 132 2.76 -4.57 1.10
N TRP A 133 2.08 -4.91 2.19
CA TRP A 133 2.61 -5.83 3.20
C TRP A 133 2.51 -7.26 2.70
N HIS A 134 3.56 -8.04 2.92
CA HIS A 134 3.48 -9.48 2.77
C HIS A 134 2.51 -10.05 3.84
N PRO A 135 1.69 -11.08 3.52
CA PRO A 135 0.66 -11.59 4.42
C PRO A 135 1.14 -12.07 5.80
N ASP A 136 2.42 -12.46 5.93
CA ASP A 136 3.01 -12.86 7.21
C ASP A 136 3.44 -11.69 8.11
N GLY A 137 3.34 -10.45 7.62
CA GLY A 137 3.69 -9.23 8.34
C GLY A 137 5.19 -8.97 8.50
N LYS A 138 6.07 -9.82 7.97
CA LYS A 138 7.52 -9.71 8.17
C LYS A 138 8.22 -8.90 7.10
N TYR A 139 7.55 -8.62 5.97
CA TYR A 139 8.13 -7.93 4.83
C TYR A 139 7.13 -6.96 4.19
N LEU A 140 7.65 -5.96 3.49
CA LEU A 140 6.89 -5.08 2.62
C LEU A 140 7.50 -5.08 1.23
N ALA A 141 6.65 -5.10 0.20
CA ALA A 141 7.04 -4.84 -1.18
C ALA A 141 6.63 -3.44 -1.62
N PHE A 142 7.41 -2.87 -2.53
CA PHE A 142 7.13 -1.57 -3.15
C PHE A 142 7.79 -1.50 -4.54
N VAL A 143 7.24 -0.63 -5.39
CA VAL A 143 7.79 -0.28 -6.70
C VAL A 143 8.66 0.96 -6.56
N SER A 144 9.81 0.98 -7.22
CA SER A 144 10.64 2.18 -7.36
C SER A 144 11.58 2.08 -8.58
N ALA A 145 12.14 3.21 -9.01
CA ALA A 145 13.24 3.23 -9.97
C ALA A 145 14.60 3.17 -9.24
N ASN A 146 15.46 2.21 -9.60
CA ASN A 146 16.78 2.05 -8.99
C ASN A 146 17.85 2.78 -9.80
N ILE A 147 18.60 3.68 -9.17
CA ILE A 147 19.64 4.50 -9.81
C ILE A 147 20.82 3.65 -10.32
N SER A 148 21.15 2.52 -9.67
CA SER A 148 22.34 1.73 -10.02
C SER A 148 22.26 0.99 -11.36
N GLN A 149 21.08 0.93 -12.00
CA GLN A 149 20.90 0.33 -13.33
C GLN A 149 20.67 1.37 -14.45
N GLN A 150 20.91 2.66 -14.17
CA GLN A 150 20.70 3.74 -15.14
C GLN A 150 21.49 3.61 -16.45
N GLU A 151 22.54 2.79 -16.53
CA GLU A 151 23.23 2.54 -17.81
C GLU A 151 22.34 1.92 -18.90
N ARG A 152 21.15 1.40 -18.54
CA ARG A 152 20.21 0.82 -19.50
C ARG A 152 18.85 1.55 -19.62
N GLY A 153 18.62 2.65 -18.90
CA GLY A 153 17.41 3.51 -18.98
C GLY A 153 16.20 3.09 -18.12
N ASP A 154 15.53 4.04 -17.46
CA ASP A 154 14.16 4.02 -16.90
C ASP A 154 13.53 2.71 -16.39
N TYR A 155 14.27 1.82 -15.72
CA TYR A 155 13.69 0.58 -15.18
C TYR A 155 13.10 0.74 -13.78
N GLU A 156 11.83 0.39 -13.67
CA GLU A 156 11.15 0.19 -12.40
C GLU A 156 11.33 -1.26 -11.94
N GLY A 157 11.74 -1.42 -10.68
CA GLY A 157 11.84 -2.71 -10.03
C GLY A 157 10.78 -2.86 -8.95
N ILE A 158 10.53 -4.12 -8.59
CA ILE A 158 9.82 -4.45 -7.35
C ILE A 158 10.87 -4.80 -6.32
N PHE A 159 10.82 -4.13 -5.18
CA PHE A 159 11.73 -4.31 -4.07
C PHE A 159 10.97 -4.84 -2.88
N MET A 160 11.68 -5.58 -2.03
CA MET A 160 11.14 -6.09 -0.77
C MET A 160 12.11 -5.79 0.36
N VAL A 161 11.57 -5.37 1.50
CA VAL A 161 12.35 -5.00 2.70
C VAL A 161 11.75 -5.69 3.93
N PRO A 162 12.58 -6.13 4.90
CA PRO A 162 12.07 -6.59 6.20
C PRO A 162 11.25 -5.49 6.87
N ALA A 163 10.14 -5.87 7.49
CA ALA A 163 9.24 -4.95 8.16
C ALA A 163 9.97 -4.16 9.25
N GLU A 164 10.85 -4.81 10.03
CA GLU A 164 11.69 -4.17 11.07
C GLU A 164 12.80 -3.26 10.52
N GLY A 165 12.90 -3.14 9.19
CA GLY A 165 13.97 -2.43 8.50
C GLY A 165 15.19 -3.30 8.24
N GLY A 166 16.14 -2.76 7.48
CA GLY A 166 17.35 -3.45 7.08
C GLY A 166 17.56 -3.47 5.57
N LYS A 167 18.32 -4.44 5.09
CA LYS A 167 18.68 -4.53 3.67
C LYS A 167 17.47 -4.94 2.85
N PHE A 168 17.13 -4.14 1.84
CA PHE A 168 16.14 -4.51 0.83
C PHE A 168 16.74 -5.46 -0.21
N THR A 169 15.88 -6.21 -0.87
CA THR A 169 16.22 -7.07 -2.01
C THR A 169 15.40 -6.67 -3.22
N VAL A 170 15.98 -6.86 -4.41
CA VAL A 170 15.26 -6.69 -5.68
C VAL A 170 14.55 -8.00 -6.00
N LEU A 171 13.22 -7.95 -6.07
CA LEU A 171 12.37 -9.11 -6.38
C LEU A 171 12.13 -9.23 -7.89
N VAL A 172 11.90 -8.09 -8.56
CA VAL A 172 11.75 -8.02 -10.03
C VAL A 172 12.67 -6.93 -10.56
N ALA A 173 13.53 -7.29 -11.50
CA ALA A 173 14.53 -6.39 -12.10
C ALA A 173 14.62 -6.49 -13.62
N ASP A 174 14.05 -7.56 -14.18
CA ASP A 174 14.13 -7.96 -15.58
C ASP A 174 12.92 -7.54 -16.41
N ASP A 175 11.84 -7.10 -15.75
CA ASP A 175 10.70 -6.48 -16.40
C ASP A 175 10.84 -4.95 -16.41
N PRO A 176 11.11 -4.35 -17.58
CA PRO A 176 11.39 -2.93 -17.70
C PRO A 176 10.16 -2.03 -17.77
N GLY A 177 8.94 -2.58 -17.79
CA GLY A 177 7.73 -1.78 -17.92
C GLY A 177 7.37 -0.99 -16.67
N GLU A 178 6.43 -0.05 -16.80
CA GLU A 178 5.82 0.59 -15.64
C GLU A 178 5.08 -0.47 -14.80
N LYS A 179 5.11 -0.35 -13.47
CA LYS A 179 4.42 -1.26 -12.53
C LYS A 179 3.38 -0.50 -11.75
N TYR A 180 2.15 -1.04 -11.66
CA TYR A 180 1.04 -0.30 -11.05
C TYR A 180 0.63 -0.81 -9.67
N THR A 181 0.23 -2.07 -9.55
CA THR A 181 -0.32 -2.59 -8.29
C THR A 181 0.28 -3.94 -7.95
N LEU A 182 0.53 -4.15 -6.66
CA LEU A 182 1.10 -5.36 -6.11
C LEU A 182 0.05 -6.09 -5.27
N TYR A 183 -0.28 -7.33 -5.64
CA TYR A 183 -1.20 -8.17 -4.88
C TYR A 183 -0.55 -9.51 -4.53
N TRP A 184 -0.42 -9.77 -3.23
CA TRP A 184 0.05 -11.05 -2.72
C TRP A 184 -1.01 -12.13 -2.87
N SER A 185 -0.57 -13.36 -3.17
CA SER A 185 -1.41 -14.53 -2.95
C SER A 185 -1.73 -14.66 -1.46
N PRO A 186 -2.90 -15.21 -1.08
CA PRO A 186 -3.26 -15.35 0.34
C PRO A 186 -2.25 -16.13 1.17
N ASP A 187 -1.53 -17.07 0.55
CA ASP A 187 -0.47 -17.86 1.20
C ASP A 187 0.92 -17.19 1.17
N GLY A 188 1.01 -15.97 0.63
CA GLY A 188 2.23 -15.18 0.53
C GLY A 188 3.27 -15.70 -0.48
N LYS A 189 3.02 -16.81 -1.16
CA LYS A 189 4.02 -17.44 -2.05
C LYS A 189 4.24 -16.71 -3.37
N TRP A 190 3.25 -15.94 -3.81
CA TRP A 190 3.28 -15.26 -5.11
C TRP A 190 2.95 -13.80 -4.94
N LEU A 191 3.64 -12.96 -5.70
CA LEU A 191 3.29 -11.56 -5.88
C LEU A 191 2.83 -11.35 -7.32
N SER A 192 1.58 -10.94 -7.48
CA SER A 192 1.04 -10.56 -8.78
C SER A 192 1.15 -9.05 -9.01
N TYR A 193 1.45 -8.67 -10.25
CA TYR A 193 1.54 -7.26 -10.63
C TYR A 193 1.17 -7.04 -12.11
N ASN A 194 0.76 -5.80 -12.40
CA ASN A 194 0.48 -5.34 -13.77
C ASN A 194 1.68 -4.58 -14.32
N SER A 195 2.00 -4.80 -15.60
CA SER A 195 2.98 -3.99 -16.31
C SER A 195 2.50 -3.59 -17.71
N ASP A 196 2.94 -2.42 -18.17
CA ASP A 196 2.57 -1.84 -19.47
C ASP A 196 3.24 -2.53 -20.68
N ARG A 197 4.18 -3.45 -20.44
CA ARG A 197 4.80 -4.25 -21.49
C ARG A 197 4.12 -5.61 -21.67
N PHE A 198 3.78 -5.90 -22.92
CA PHE A 198 3.20 -7.17 -23.35
C PHE A 198 4.29 -8.25 -23.54
N VAL A 199 4.05 -9.44 -22.94
CA VAL A 199 4.69 -10.78 -23.07
C VAL A 199 5.26 -11.21 -21.72
N LYS A 200 4.61 -12.07 -20.91
CA LYS A 200 4.05 -13.40 -21.24
C LYS A 200 2.60 -13.58 -20.74
N THR A 201 1.69 -13.82 -21.68
CA THR A 201 0.23 -13.91 -21.49
C THR A 201 -0.24 -15.25 -20.91
N ARG A 202 -1.24 -15.24 -20.01
CA ARG A 202 -2.45 -16.05 -20.23
C ARG A 202 -3.38 -15.25 -21.16
N PRO A 203 -4.27 -15.87 -21.95
CA PRO A 203 -4.88 -15.25 -23.14
C PRO A 203 -5.76 -14.00 -22.95
N GLU A 204 -5.83 -13.37 -21.77
CA GLU A 204 -6.76 -12.26 -21.49
C GLU A 204 -6.14 -11.04 -20.76
N GLY A 205 -4.81 -10.97 -20.61
CA GLY A 205 -4.13 -9.81 -19.99
C GLY A 205 -2.71 -10.13 -19.51
N ALA A 206 -1.88 -9.12 -19.27
CA ALA A 206 -0.50 -9.29 -18.78
C ALA A 206 -0.45 -9.17 -17.25
N ILE A 207 -0.85 -10.24 -16.56
CA ILE A 207 -0.56 -10.43 -15.13
C ILE A 207 0.76 -11.20 -15.03
N TRP A 208 1.68 -10.67 -14.24
CA TRP A 208 2.97 -11.31 -13.93
C TRP A 208 2.96 -11.88 -12.52
N GLU A 209 3.70 -12.96 -12.29
CA GLU A 209 3.88 -13.59 -10.98
C GLU A 209 5.37 -13.68 -10.65
N ALA A 210 5.77 -13.21 -9.47
CA ALA A 210 7.12 -13.40 -8.92
C ALA A 210 7.10 -14.48 -7.82
N ASP A 211 8.00 -15.47 -7.91
CA ASP A 211 8.23 -16.47 -6.86
C ASP A 211 9.11 -15.85 -5.75
N VAL A 212 8.57 -15.74 -4.54
CA VAL A 212 9.30 -15.17 -3.39
C VAL A 212 10.04 -16.20 -2.54
N SER A 213 9.91 -17.49 -2.83
CA SER A 213 10.47 -18.57 -2.00
C SER A 213 12.00 -18.54 -1.93
N GLU A 214 12.69 -18.13 -3.00
CA GLU A 214 14.14 -17.98 -3.00
C GLU A 214 14.63 -16.84 -2.11
N PHE A 215 13.86 -15.75 -2.01
CA PHE A 215 14.18 -14.63 -1.13
C PHE A 215 14.04 -15.03 0.35
N LEU A 216 12.93 -15.69 0.71
CA LEU A 216 12.67 -16.08 2.09
C LEU A 216 13.75 -17.01 2.63
N LYS A 217 14.32 -17.89 1.79
CA LYS A 217 15.46 -18.76 2.16
C LYS A 217 16.75 -17.98 2.41
N LYS A 218 17.06 -16.97 1.59
CA LYS A 218 18.31 -16.18 1.71
C LYS A 218 18.30 -15.19 2.88
N SER A 219 17.14 -14.84 3.41
CA SER A 219 16.99 -13.91 4.53
C SER A 219 16.93 -14.58 5.91
N SER A 220 16.84 -15.92 5.94
CA SER A 220 16.89 -16.72 7.17
C SER A 220 18.29 -17.20 7.57
N ASP A 221 19.31 -16.92 6.74
CA ASP A 221 20.73 -17.22 6.95
C ASP A 221 21.49 -15.96 7.42
#